data_AF-A0A9C8AKB0-F1
#
_entry.id   AF-A0A9C8AKB0-F1
#
_cell.length_a   1.000
_cell.length_b   1.000
_cell.length_c   1.000
_cell.angle_alpha   90.00
_cell.angle_beta   90.00
_cell.angle_gamma   90.00
#
_symmetry.space_group_name_H-M   'P 1'
#
loop_
_entity.id
_entity.type
_entity.pdbx_description
1 polymer ?
#
loop_
_entity_poly.entity_id
_entity_poly.type
_entity_poly.pdbx_seq_one_letter_code
_entity_poly.pdbx_strand_id
1 'polypeptide(L)'
;MFEPVNDLEKSLIKAALHPSHRPQFYRDLLEADIFVIHISESNLRIQNGVLQAPVQLKIPAIQREGESWLPIFSSLQRLQEFIIDAFRQCSNCI
;
A
#
# COMPACT_ATOMS: atom_id res chain seq x y z
N MET A 1 13.74 -9.30 9.01
CA MET A 1 13.92 -7.96 9.61
C MET A 1 13.35 -6.95 8.63
N PHE A 2 12.65 -5.92 9.09
CA PHE A 2 12.06 -4.91 8.21
C PHE A 2 13.10 -3.83 7.91
N GLU A 3 13.52 -3.73 6.65
CA GLU A 3 14.45 -2.70 6.18
C GLU A 3 13.69 -1.60 5.45
N PRO A 4 13.77 -0.32 5.89
CA PRO A 4 12.98 0.76 5.31
C PRO A 4 13.50 1.16 3.93
N VAL A 5 12.59 1.29 2.95
CA VAL A 5 12.98 1.60 1.55
C VAL A 5 12.71 3.05 1.14
N ASN A 6 12.01 3.81 1.99
CA ASN A 6 11.76 5.24 1.77
C ASN A 6 11.67 6.01 3.09
N ASP A 7 11.50 7.33 3.01
CA ASP A 7 11.51 8.20 4.19
C ASP A 7 10.28 8.02 5.08
N LEU A 8 9.11 7.69 4.50
CA LEU A 8 7.92 7.32 5.27
C LEU A 8 8.17 6.09 6.15
N GLU A 9 8.79 5.04 5.62
CA GLU A 9 9.12 3.82 6.36
C GLU A 9 10.19 4.08 7.44
N LYS A 10 11.19 4.91 7.15
CA LYS A 10 12.16 5.35 8.18
C LYS A 10 11.46 6.11 9.31
N SER A 11 10.51 6.98 8.96
CA SER A 11 9.72 7.74 9.94
C SER A 11 8.84 6.83 10.79
N LEU A 12 8.21 5.82 10.18
CA LEU A 12 7.43 4.78 10.87
C LEU A 12 8.28 4.03 11.92
N ILE A 13 9.48 3.58 11.54
CA ILE A 13 10.38 2.89 12.47
C ILE A 13 10.71 3.79 13.68
N LYS A 14 11.05 5.06 13.44
CA LYS A 14 11.34 6.01 14.52
C LYS A 14 10.13 6.21 15.43
N ALA A 15 8.93 6.37 14.87
CA ALA A 15 7.70 6.55 15.64
C ALA A 15 7.27 5.30 16.43
N ALA A 16 7.59 4.11 15.93
CA ALA A 16 7.36 2.84 16.62
C ALA A 16 8.27 2.68 17.85
N LEU A 17 9.55 3.03 17.72
CA LEU A 17 10.55 2.93 18.79
C LEU A 17 10.48 4.10 19.78
N HIS A 18 10.15 5.30 19.31
CA HIS A 18 10.16 6.53 20.08
C HIS A 18 8.83 7.27 19.96
N PRO A 19 7.97 7.23 20.99
CA PRO A 19 6.64 7.86 20.94
C PRO A 19 6.65 9.35 20.61
N SER A 20 7.74 10.07 20.93
CA SER A 20 7.92 11.49 20.59
C SER A 20 7.96 11.78 19.10
N HIS A 21 8.26 10.78 18.25
CA HIS A 21 8.32 10.93 16.79
C HIS A 21 6.98 10.70 16.08
N ARG A 22 5.94 10.22 16.76
CA ARG A 22 4.63 9.95 16.15
C ARG A 22 3.99 11.16 15.46
N PRO A 23 4.03 12.39 16.04
CA PRO A 23 3.49 13.56 15.34
C PRO A 23 4.18 13.85 14.00
N GLN A 24 5.48 13.56 13.89
CA GLN A 24 6.20 13.72 12.63
C GLN A 24 5.78 12.65 11.63
N PHE A 25 5.70 11.39 12.05
CA PHE A 25 5.24 10.31 11.18
C PHE A 25 3.86 10.59 10.57
N TYR A 26 2.91 11.14 11.34
CA TYR A 26 1.60 11.50 10.80
C TYR A 26 1.66 12.59 9.73
N ARG A 27 2.58 13.57 9.87
CA ARG A 27 2.79 14.59 8.82
C ARG A 27 3.39 13.94 7.57
N ASP A 28 4.42 13.13 7.75
CA ASP A 28 5.08 12.44 6.64
C ASP A 28 4.09 11.51 5.90
N LEU A 29 3.17 10.86 6.62
CA LEU A 29 2.13 10.01 6.02
C LEU A 29 1.13 10.80 5.17
N LEU A 30 0.76 12.01 5.59
CA LEU A 30 -0.18 12.86 4.84
C LEU A 30 0.45 13.44 3.56
N GLU A 31 1.77 13.60 3.55
CA GLU A 31 2.52 14.14 2.41
C GLU A 31 3.05 13.04 1.48
N ALA A 32 3.04 11.78 1.92
CA ALA A 32 3.59 10.67 1.16
C ALA A 32 2.65 10.16 0.06
N ASP A 33 3.25 9.77 -1.05
CA ASP A 33 2.57 8.95 -2.05
C ASP A 33 2.34 7.54 -1.50
N ILE A 34 1.08 7.13 -1.45
CA ILE A 34 0.67 5.77 -1.10
C ILE A 34 0.13 5.04 -2.33
N PHE A 35 0.38 3.74 -2.37
CA PHE A 35 -0.01 2.89 -3.48
C PHE A 35 -1.13 1.95 -3.04
N VAL A 36 -2.08 1.72 -3.93
CA VAL A 36 -3.20 0.80 -3.74
C VAL A 36 -3.39 -0.05 -4.98
N ILE A 37 -3.93 -1.26 -4.80
CA ILE A 37 -4.32 -2.10 -5.93
C ILE A 37 -5.78 -1.79 -6.25
N HIS A 38 -6.03 -1.44 -7.51
CA HIS A 38 -7.37 -1.29 -8.04
C HIS A 38 -7.70 -2.49 -8.94
N ILE A 39 -8.83 -3.15 -8.68
CA ILE A 39 -9.35 -4.21 -9.54
C ILE A 39 -10.71 -3.78 -10.07
N SER A 40 -10.79 -3.48 -11.36
CA SER A 40 -12.04 -3.22 -12.06
C SER A 40 -11.93 -3.62 -13.52
N GLU A 41 -13.04 -4.05 -14.09
CA GLU A 41 -13.20 -4.32 -15.52
C GLU A 41 -13.36 -3.03 -16.34
N SER A 42 -13.62 -1.90 -15.69
CA SER A 42 -13.83 -0.61 -16.34
C SER A 42 -12.50 0.03 -16.76
N ASN A 43 -12.40 0.41 -18.04
CA ASN A 43 -11.28 1.22 -18.55
C ASN A 43 -11.24 2.57 -17.83
N LEU A 44 -10.26 2.75 -16.94
CA LEU A 44 -9.99 4.02 -16.29
C LEU A 44 -9.54 5.05 -17.34
N ARG A 45 -10.17 6.23 -17.34
CA ARG A 45 -9.68 7.37 -18.12
C ARG A 45 -8.50 7.99 -17.38
N ILE A 46 -7.29 7.64 -17.81
CA ILE A 46 -6.05 8.21 -17.30
C ILE A 46 -5.53 9.21 -18.34
N GLN A 47 -5.28 10.45 -17.92
CA GLN A 47 -4.56 11.44 -18.73
C GLN A 47 -3.36 11.93 -17.92
N ASN A 48 -2.17 11.89 -18.51
CA ASN A 48 -0.92 12.29 -17.86
C ASN A 48 -0.66 11.62 -16.50
N GLY A 49 -1.05 10.34 -16.35
CA GLY A 49 -0.90 9.60 -15.09
C GLY A 49 -1.94 9.95 -14.02
N VAL A 50 -2.90 10.83 -14.31
CA VAL A 50 -3.96 11.25 -13.38
C VAL A 50 -5.31 10.70 -13.81
N LEU A 51 -6.03 10.12 -12.86
CA LEU A 51 -7.41 9.66 -13.05
C LEU A 51 -8.35 10.83 -13.28
N GLN A 52 -9.12 10.77 -14.36
CA GLN A 52 -10.06 11.81 -14.74
C GLN A 52 -11.42 11.58 -14.09
N ALA A 53 -11.83 12.45 -13.16
CA ALA A 53 -13.07 12.33 -12.41
C ALA A 53 -14.35 12.40 -13.29
N PRO A 54 -15.49 11.84 -12.83
CA PRO A 54 -15.65 10.99 -11.64
C PRO A 54 -15.28 9.53 -11.93
N VAL A 55 -14.44 8.95 -11.07
CA VAL A 55 -14.04 7.54 -11.14
C VAL A 55 -14.35 6.87 -9.81
N GLN A 56 -15.01 5.73 -9.85
CA GLN A 56 -15.18 4.90 -8.68
C GLN A 56 -14.04 3.89 -8.60
N LEU A 57 -13.17 4.05 -7.60
CA LEU A 57 -12.12 3.08 -7.32
C LEU A 57 -12.68 1.92 -6.48
N LYS A 58 -12.48 0.70 -6.96
CA LYS A 58 -12.64 -0.52 -6.19
C LYS A 58 -11.29 -0.96 -5.65
N ILE A 59 -11.11 -0.87 -4.34
CA ILE A 59 -9.93 -1.39 -3.64
C ILE A 59 -10.37 -2.69 -2.97
N PRO A 60 -9.87 -3.86 -3.43
CA PRO A 60 -10.28 -5.13 -2.87
C PRO A 60 -9.73 -5.28 -1.45
N ALA A 61 -10.60 -5.66 -0.52
CA ALA A 61 -10.15 -6.09 0.79
C ALA A 61 -9.55 -7.51 0.71
N ILE A 62 -8.51 -7.76 1.48
CA ILE A 62 -7.88 -9.08 1.60
C ILE A 62 -8.24 -9.69 2.95
N GLN A 63 -8.31 -11.02 3.00
CA GLN A 63 -8.48 -11.75 4.25
C GLN A 63 -7.10 -12.17 4.76
N ARG A 64 -6.77 -11.78 5.99
CA ARG A 64 -5.53 -12.19 6.66
C ARG A 64 -5.81 -12.40 8.13
N GLU A 65 -5.41 -13.56 8.65
CA GLU A 65 -5.59 -13.92 10.07
C GLU A 65 -7.05 -13.87 10.55
N GLY A 66 -8.00 -14.13 9.64
CA GLY A 66 -9.45 -14.08 9.93
C GLY A 66 -10.06 -12.68 9.91
N GLU A 67 -9.27 -11.67 9.60
CA GLU A 67 -9.71 -10.27 9.51
C GLU A 67 -9.62 -9.72 8.09
N SER A 68 -10.47 -8.74 7.80
CA SER A 68 -10.49 -8.06 6.51
C SER A 68 -9.62 -6.80 6.54
N TRP A 69 -8.64 -6.74 5.65
CA TRP A 69 -7.66 -5.66 5.57
C TRP A 69 -7.74 -4.94 4.22
N LEU A 70 -7.52 -3.62 4.23
CA LEU A 70 -7.31 -2.85 3.01
C LEU A 70 -5.80 -2.78 2.72
N PRO A 71 -5.32 -3.34 1.60
CA PRO A 71 -3.91 -3.31 1.27
C PRO A 71 -3.51 -1.91 0.78
N ILE A 72 -2.79 -1.18 1.63
CA ILE A 72 -2.11 0.07 1.29
C ILE A 72 -0.60 -0.15 1.37
N PHE A 73 0.15 0.47 0.47
CA PHE A 73 1.58 0.25 0.36
C PHE A 73 2.32 1.58 0.40
N SER A 74 3.37 1.64 1.23
CA SER A 74 4.27 2.79 1.36
C SER A 74 5.15 3.01 0.14
N SER A 75 5.32 2.00 -0.73
CA SER A 75 6.12 2.12 -1.96
C SER A 75 5.67 1.13 -3.03
N LEU A 76 6.06 1.40 -4.28
CA LEU A 76 5.91 0.47 -5.39
C LEU A 76 6.60 -0.88 -5.12
N GLN A 77 7.77 -0.86 -4.46
CA GLN A 77 8.48 -2.08 -4.09
C GLN A 77 7.64 -2.96 -3.16
N ARG A 78 7.02 -2.39 -2.10
CA ARG A 78 6.16 -3.14 -1.18
C ARG A 78 4.94 -3.74 -1.88
N LEU A 79 4.36 -3.01 -2.83
CA LEU A 79 3.26 -3.50 -3.65
C LEU A 79 3.70 -4.70 -4.50
N GLN A 80 4.87 -4.62 -5.15
CA GLN A 80 5.40 -5.70 -5.97
C GLN A 80 5.74 -6.95 -5.14
N GLU A 81 6.37 -6.77 -3.98
CA GLU A 81 6.64 -7.84 -3.01
C GLU A 81 5.34 -8.57 -2.63
N PHE A 82 4.29 -7.79 -2.30
CA PHE A 82 2.97 -8.34 -1.97
C PHE A 82 2.37 -9.16 -3.11
N ILE A 83 2.41 -8.66 -4.35
CA ILE A 83 1.88 -9.37 -5.52
C ILE A 83 2.65 -10.67 -5.75
N ILE A 84 3.99 -10.64 -5.69
CA ILE A 84 4.85 -11.81 -5.88
C ILE A 84 4.55 -12.88 -4.83
N ASP A 85 4.41 -12.49 -3.56
CA ASP A 85 4.13 -13.42 -2.47
C ASP A 85 2.71 -13.99 -2.56
N ALA A 86 1.73 -13.19 -2.99
CA ALA A 86 0.37 -13.66 -3.26
C ALA A 86 0.36 -14.72 -4.39
N PHE A 87 1.11 -14.51 -5.47
CA PHE A 87 1.23 -15.50 -6.56
C PHE A 87 1.89 -16.81 -6.10
N ARG A 88 2.91 -16.74 -5.24
CA ARG A 88 3.58 -17.93 -4.68
C ARG A 88 2.62 -18.78 -3.86
N GLN A 89 1.73 -18.16 -3.09
CA GLN A 89 0.73 -18.87 -2.28
C GLN A 89 -0.28 -19.63 -3.16
N CYS A 90 -0.64 -19.10 -4.33
CA CYS A 90 -1.52 -19.78 -5.29
C CYS A 90 -0.84 -20.93 -6.06
N SER A 91 0.50 -20.99 -6.09
CA SER A 91 1.24 -22.04 -6.82
C SER A 91 1.26 -23.40 -6.11
N ASN A 92 0.80 -23.46 -4.85
CA ASN A 92 0.57 -24.69 -4.09
C ASN A 92 -0.90 -25.20 -4.18
N CYS A 93 -1.69 -24.68 -5.13
CA CYS A 93 -3.07 -25.10 -5.36
C CYS A 93 -3.23 -26.17 -6.48
N ILE A 94 -2.17 -26.88 -6.87
CA ILE A 94 -2.22 -27.96 -7.86
C ILE A 94 -1.68 -29.25 -7.24
#